data_AF-A0A291P547-F1
#
_entry.id   AF-A0A291P547-F1
#
_cell.length_a   1.000
_cell.length_b   1.000
_cell.length_c   1.000
_cell.angle_alpha   90.00
_cell.angle_beta   90.00
_cell.angle_gamma   90.00
#
_symmetry.space_group_name_H-M   'P 1'
#
loop_
_entity.id
_entity.type
_entity.pdbx_description
1 polymer ?
#
loop_
_entity_poly.entity_id
_entity_poly.type
_entity_poly.pdbx_seq_one_letter_code
_entity_poly.pdbx_strand_id
1 'polypeptide(L)' 'MDEITMMPDPSGRWLMMCSCGATEIRADSGPAWRDFDLHQEGPNLYRVTCKACGKVTAHHMREGSRGTAATATA' A
#
# COMPACT_ATOMS: atom_id res chain seq x y z
N MET A 1 -4.84 15.02 -11.25
CA MET A 1 -3.98 14.09 -10.48
C MET A 1 -4.82 12.88 -10.19
N ASP A 2 -4.49 11.76 -10.81
CA ASP A 2 -5.35 10.58 -10.95
C ASP A 2 -4.68 9.34 -10.34
N GLU A 3 -3.88 9.50 -9.29
CA GLU A 3 -3.08 8.41 -8.71
C GLU A 3 -3.84 7.61 -7.64
N ILE A 4 -3.40 6.37 -7.45
CA ILE A 4 -3.69 5.61 -6.23
C ILE A 4 -2.73 6.12 -5.15
N THR A 5 -3.26 6.54 -4.01
CA THR A 5 -2.44 7.00 -2.89
C THR A 5 -2.21 5.84 -1.94
N MET A 6 -0.94 5.63 -1.55
CA MET A 6 -0.52 4.63 -0.57
C MET A 6 0.08 5.33 0.64
N MET A 7 -0.50 5.11 1.82
CA MET A 7 -0.07 5.78 3.07
C MET A 7 0.15 4.75 4.19
N PRO A 8 1.19 4.92 5.01
CA PRO A 8 1.31 4.18 6.25
C PRO A 8 0.25 4.66 7.24
N ASP A 9 -0.43 3.73 7.88
CA ASP A 9 -1.35 3.97 8.98
C ASP A 9 -0.57 3.95 10.32
N PRO A 10 -0.93 4.79 11.30
CA PRO A 10 -0.24 4.85 12.60
C PRO A 10 -0.17 3.51 13.35
N SER A 11 -1.07 2.57 13.05
CA SER A 11 -1.10 1.23 13.64
C SER A 11 -0.11 0.26 12.98
N GLY A 12 0.82 0.76 12.15
CA GLY A 12 1.77 -0.05 11.36
C GLY A 12 1.14 -0.67 10.10
N ARG A 13 -0.08 -0.27 9.76
CA ARG A 13 -0.84 -0.80 8.63
C ARG A 13 -0.61 0.03 7.36
N TRP A 14 -1.16 -0.42 6.24
CA TRP A 14 -1.13 0.35 4.99
C TRP A 14 -2.54 0.67 4.52
N LEU A 15 -2.78 1.91 4.12
CA LEU A 15 -4.02 2.36 3.50
C LEU A 15 -3.78 2.65 2.02
N MET A 16 -4.63 2.09 1.17
CA MET A 16 -4.72 2.41 -0.25
C MET A 16 -6.02 3.16 -0.54
N MET A 17 -5.90 4.22 -1.32
CA MET A 17 -7.05 5.01 -1.79
C MET A 17 -6.93 5.25 -3.28
N CYS A 18 -7.95 4.87 -4.04
CA CYS A 18 -8.08 5.24 -5.44
C CYS A 18 -9.02 6.44 -5.58
N SER A 19 -8.72 7.32 -6.53
CA SER A 19 -9.60 8.42 -6.94
C SER A 19 -10.98 7.98 -7.44
N CYS A 20 -11.17 6.69 -7.78
CA CYS A 20 -12.50 6.15 -8.10
C CYS A 20 -13.39 5.91 -6.87
N GLY A 21 -12.87 6.11 -5.65
CA GLY A 21 -13.59 5.86 -4.40
C GLY A 21 -13.28 4.51 -3.74
N ALA A 22 -12.54 3.61 -4.42
CA ALA A 22 -12.06 2.39 -3.78
C ALA A 22 -11.04 2.71 -2.68
N THR A 23 -11.23 2.16 -1.49
CA THR A 23 -10.32 2.34 -0.35
C THR A 23 -10.16 1.04 0.42
N GLU A 24 -8.95 0.73 0.85
CA GLU A 24 -8.67 -0.49 1.61
C GLU A 24 -7.57 -0.26 2.64
N ILE A 25 -7.77 -0.78 3.86
CA ILE A 25 -6.77 -0.80 4.94
C ILE A 25 -6.28 -2.23 5.11
N ARG A 26 -4.98 -2.44 4.97
CA ARG A 26 -4.36 -3.76 5.15
C ARG A 26 -3.98 -3.98 6.61
N ALA A 27 -4.41 -5.10 7.19
CA ALA A 27 -3.84 -5.61 8.44
C ALA A 27 -2.50 -6.34 8.16
N ASP A 28 -1.52 -6.19 9.06
CA ASP A 28 -0.17 -6.77 8.94
C ASP A 28 -0.20 -8.29 8.63
N SER A 29 -1.19 -8.98 9.18
CA SER A 29 -1.44 -10.42 9.03
C SER A 29 -2.86 -10.71 8.51
N GLY A 30 -3.25 -10.08 7.39
CA GLY A 30 -4.52 -10.30 6.70
C GLY A 30 -4.37 -10.92 5.30
N PRO A 31 -5.47 -11.40 4.69
CA PRO A 31 -5.45 -11.90 3.31
C PRO A 31 -4.94 -10.84 2.33
N ALA A 32 -4.50 -11.28 1.15
CA ALA A 32 -4.06 -10.41 0.06
C ALA A 32 -5.10 -9.30 -0.23
N TRP A 33 -4.63 -8.15 -0.74
CA TRP A 33 -5.46 -7.00 -1.07
C TRP A 33 -6.72 -7.41 -1.87
N ARG A 34 -7.90 -6.97 -1.44
CA ARG A 34 -9.18 -7.38 -2.07
C ARG A 34 -9.50 -6.51 -3.27
N ASP A 35 -9.54 -5.20 -3.07
CA ASP A 35 -9.88 -4.18 -4.07
C ASP A 35 -8.65 -3.65 -4.81
N PHE A 36 -7.47 -4.02 -4.35
CA PHE A 36 -6.20 -3.68 -4.97
C PHE A 36 -5.40 -4.95 -5.29
N ASP A 37 -4.48 -4.81 -6.23
CA ASP A 37 -3.41 -5.76 -6.51
C ASP A 37 -2.09 -5.04 -6.29
N LEU A 38 -1.14 -5.69 -5.63
CA LEU A 38 0.17 -5.13 -5.34
C LEU A 38 1.23 -6.10 -5.86
N HIS A 39 1.97 -5.68 -6.88
CA HIS A 39 3.05 -6.44 -7.47
C HIS A 39 4.39 -5.76 -7.21
N GLN A 40 5.39 -6.51 -6.75
CA GLN A 40 6.75 -6.01 -6.59
C GLN A 40 7.53 -6.25 -7.88
N GLU A 41 7.86 -5.18 -8.60
CA GLU A 41 8.59 -5.24 -9.87
C GLU A 41 10.11 -5.07 -9.68
N GLY A 42 10.54 -4.64 -8.50
CA GLY A 42 11.94 -4.44 -8.17
C GLY A 42 12.17 -4.23 -6.67
N PRO A 43 13.42 -4.06 -6.23
CA PRO A 43 13.77 -4.01 -4.81
C PRO A 43 13.00 -2.94 -4.02
N ASN A 44 12.61 -1.85 -4.68
CA ASN A 44 11.88 -0.73 -4.10
C ASN A 44 10.73 -0.23 -4.99
N LEU A 45 10.35 -0.98 -6.02
CA LEU A 45 9.31 -0.60 -6.97
C LEU A 45 8.10 -1.50 -6.82
N TYR A 46 6.98 -0.88 -6.45
CA TYR A 46 5.71 -1.56 -6.27
C TYR A 46 4.70 -1.02 -7.28
N ARG A 47 4.11 -1.89 -8.07
CA ARG A 47 2.99 -1.58 -8.94
C ARG A 47 1.69 -1.90 -8.19
N VAL A 48 0.82 -0.92 -8.07
CA VAL A 48 -0.51 -1.04 -7.48
C VAL A 48 -1.56 -0.94 -8.58
N THR A 49 -2.48 -1.89 -8.61
CA THR A 49 -3.62 -1.88 -9.53
C THR A 49 -4.92 -1.86 -8.74
N CYS A 50 -5.80 -0.90 -9.00
CA CYS A 50 -7.16 -0.90 -8.46
C CYS A 50 -8.03 -1.84 -9.29
N LYS A 51 -8.62 -2.86 -8.66
CA LYS A 51 -9.51 -3.83 -9.34
C LYS A 51 -10.86 -3.23 -9.72
N ALA A 52 -11.31 -2.19 -9.01
CA ALA A 52 -12.59 -1.55 -9.27
C ALA A 52 -12.61 -0.73 -10.57
N CYS A 53 -11.53 -0.02 -10.89
CA CYS A 53 -11.44 0.85 -12.08
C CYS A 53 -10.31 0.49 -13.05
N GLY A 54 -9.51 -0.54 -12.75
CA GLY A 54 -8.38 -0.98 -13.57
C GLY A 54 -7.16 -0.05 -13.54
N LYS A 55 -7.19 1.00 -12.72
CA LYS A 55 -6.13 1.99 -12.66
C LYS A 55 -4.84 1.42 -12.09
N VAL A 56 -3.71 1.86 -12.64
CA VAL A 56 -2.38 1.39 -12.22
C VAL A 56 -1.51 2.57 -11.79
N THR A 57 -0.83 2.44 -10.66
CA THR A 57 0.15 3.42 -10.16
C THR A 57 1.40 2.70 -9.68
N ALA A 58 2.57 3.26 -9.95
CA ALA A 58 3.84 2.72 -9.48
C ALA A 58 4.38 3.57 -8.33
N HIS A 59 4.70 2.93 -7.21
CA HIS A 59 5.25 3.56 -6.02
C HIS A 59 6.68 3.10 -5.79
N HIS A 60 7.57 4.08 -5.60
CA HIS A 60 8.91 3.84 -5.10
C HIS A 60 8.90 3.90 -3.58
N MET A 61 9.02 2.75 -2.92
CA MET A 61 9.21 2.69 -1.47
C MET A 61 10.65 3.07 -1.15
N ARG A 62 10.85 4.11 -0.36
CA ARG A 62 12.17 4.37 0.23
C ARG A 62 12.43 3.35 1.33
N GLU A 63 13.67 2.89 1.44
CA GLU A 63 14.12 1.80 2.33
C GLU A 63 13.70 1.99 3.81
N GLY A 64 13.48 3.23 4.26
CA GLY A 64 12.98 3.55 5.62
C GLY A 64 11.46 3.45 5.82
N SER A 65 10.69 3.10 4.79
CA SER A 65 9.22 2.92 4.86
C SER A 65 8.85 1.45 5.08
N ARG A 66 9.83 0.55 4.97
CA ARG A 66 9.72 -0.87 5.27
C ARG A 66 9.77 -0.98 6.80
N GLY A 67 8.59 -0.85 7.42
CA GLY A 67 8.36 -0.67 8.85
C GLY A 67 9.53 -1.07 9.75
N THR A 68 10.19 -0.05 10.31
CA THR A 68 10.76 -0.20 11.64
C THR A 68 9.54 -0.34 12.56
N ALA A 69 9.10 -1.58 12.78
CA ALA A 69 8.57 -1.96 14.07
C ALA A 69 9.74 -1.79 15.06
N ALA A 70 10.03 -0.54 15.41
CA ALA A 70 10.82 -0.24 16.59
C ALA A 70 9.95 -0.73 17.74
N THR A 71 10.21 -1.97 18.14
CA THR A 71 9.74 -2.53 19.40
C THR A 71 10.22 -1.58 20.47
N ALA A 72 9.36 -0.63 20.86
CA ALA A 72 9.55 0.17 22.05
C ALA A 72 9.46 -0.82 23.20
N THR A 73 10.62 -1.32 23.61
CA THR A 73 10.73 -2.11 24.84
C THR A 73 10.77 -1.07 25.95
N ALA A 74 9.81 -1.21 26.86
CA ALA A 74 9.57 -0.33 28.01
C ALA A 74 10.77 -0.16 28.94
#